data_AF-A0A7J3GBL0-F1
#
_entry.id   AF-A0A7J3GBL0-F1
#
_cell.length_a   1.000
_cell.length_b   1.000
_cell.length_c   1.000
_cell.angle_alpha   90.00
_cell.angle_beta   90.00
_cell.angle_gamma   90.00
#
_symmetry.space_group_name_H-M   'P 1'
#
loop_
_entity.id
_entity.type
_entity.pdbx_description
1 polymer ?
#
loop_
_entity_poly.entity_id
_entity_poly.type
_entity_poly.pdbx_seq_one_letter_code
_entity_poly.pdbx_strand_id
1 'polypeptide(L)'
;MEGYGITSSISMNVFTPMPTLGAPVNIARYGETWFNAGEIGVLWSDPRDIYAIIMRFKHPPGGLSEAAFKVQYWQCNWPKVKFEHVGAGFSGWGPIDDLYNGLWRDARFNLRVEGNVLLFTFRPLTEEYPELTDYDVSFRRTLKVRVLFPKDLPEIESFEVYTDSTWRLMEVSVEWGCGLDKVRVWSGSIEVFNGELKDLKPLNNCSRVRILSKDSWLSEVKDGETDGIRAEIWYASIDKPKSFDETIVTIRSAAFSFSFSMRDLERERAILIKDYDVLISKSSENISLRAYSDVLSGKRLATIYDMIDKMPEQSLERAWREMPAKRRSIHFILGCKGRRQKIGVDTRGAIFIPKLWNLRVKGKYSDRFLWDGDTVTYGFGFPDRDPDERWLEDEYLPIVHAKWIEDGVVFEQEAFATLLLKNLLDDLKGEEMIDGDDPIVCMMKITLFSQSLSPKT
;
A
#
# COMPACT_ATOMS: atom_id res chain seq x y z
N MET A 1 16.36 9.85 -19.87
CA MET A 1 15.09 9.09 -19.78
C MET A 1 14.10 9.85 -20.64
N GLU A 2 14.09 9.60 -21.95
CA GLU A 2 13.08 10.16 -22.84
C GLU A 2 11.79 9.34 -22.63
N GLY A 3 10.98 9.78 -21.69
CA GLY A 3 9.62 9.24 -21.53
C GLY A 3 8.77 9.79 -22.66
N TYR A 4 8.01 8.92 -23.32
CA TYR A 4 6.90 9.26 -24.21
C TYR A 4 5.78 9.93 -23.39
N GLY A 5 6.04 11.12 -22.86
CA GLY A 5 5.08 11.90 -22.09
C GLY A 5 4.06 12.55 -23.01
N ILE A 6 2.80 12.58 -22.57
CA ILE A 6 1.78 13.39 -23.23
C ILE A 6 2.15 14.87 -23.06
N THR A 7 2.62 15.49 -24.14
CA THR A 7 3.00 16.91 -24.19
C THR A 7 1.92 17.73 -24.91
N SER A 8 1.94 19.06 -24.72
CA SER A 8 1.02 19.98 -25.40
C SER A 8 1.12 19.94 -26.94
N SER A 9 2.19 19.35 -27.49
CA SER A 9 2.41 19.14 -28.93
C SER A 9 1.85 17.82 -29.48
N ILE A 10 1.27 16.94 -28.65
CA ILE A 10 0.67 15.68 -29.14
C ILE A 10 -0.54 15.98 -30.03
N SER A 11 -0.63 15.25 -31.14
CA SER A 11 -1.79 15.27 -32.04
C SER A 11 -3.02 14.69 -31.34
N MET A 12 -4.17 15.39 -31.42
CA MET A 12 -5.43 14.91 -30.85
C MET A 12 -5.87 13.55 -31.40
N ASN A 13 -5.42 13.19 -32.62
CA ASN A 13 -5.74 11.92 -33.26
C ASN A 13 -5.11 10.70 -32.56
N VAL A 14 -4.15 10.91 -31.65
CA VAL A 14 -3.55 9.83 -30.84
C VAL A 14 -4.53 9.36 -29.76
N PHE A 15 -5.49 10.20 -29.37
CA PHE A 15 -6.49 9.86 -28.36
C PHE A 15 -7.71 9.23 -29.01
N THR A 16 -7.88 7.93 -28.76
CA THR A 16 -9.02 7.15 -29.24
C THR A 16 -9.91 6.73 -28.06
N PRO A 17 -11.24 6.80 -28.19
CA PRO A 17 -12.15 6.32 -27.13
C PRO A 17 -12.08 4.80 -26.93
N MET A 18 -11.81 4.07 -28.02
CA MET A 18 -11.66 2.62 -28.05
C MET A 18 -10.17 2.22 -28.02
N PRO A 19 -9.84 1.01 -27.54
CA PRO A 19 -8.47 0.51 -27.54
C PRO A 19 -7.87 0.50 -28.94
N THR A 20 -6.71 1.13 -29.10
CA THR A 20 -5.94 1.16 -30.34
C THR A 20 -4.48 0.95 -29.99
N LEU A 21 -3.79 0.07 -30.70
CA LEU A 21 -2.40 -0.31 -30.40
C LEU A 21 -1.49 0.92 -30.28
N GLY A 22 -0.83 1.07 -29.13
CA GLY A 22 0.08 2.17 -28.82
C GLY A 22 -0.59 3.49 -28.41
N ALA A 23 -1.93 3.59 -28.49
CA ALA A 23 -2.65 4.78 -28.03
C ALA A 23 -2.71 4.83 -26.49
N PRO A 24 -2.76 6.02 -25.88
CA PRO A 24 -2.99 6.19 -24.45
C PRO A 24 -4.29 5.55 -23.98
N VAL A 25 -4.28 5.03 -22.75
CA VAL A 25 -5.45 4.39 -22.14
C VAL A 25 -6.45 5.43 -21.65
N ASN A 26 -7.69 5.36 -22.15
CA ASN A 26 -8.83 6.10 -21.59
C ASN A 26 -9.32 5.42 -20.31
N ILE A 27 -8.77 5.82 -19.17
CA ILE A 27 -9.07 5.24 -17.86
C ILE A 27 -10.46 5.63 -17.33
N ALA A 28 -11.14 6.62 -17.93
CA ALA A 28 -12.51 6.98 -17.54
C ALA A 28 -13.50 5.80 -17.67
N ARG A 29 -13.22 4.86 -18.59
CA ARG A 29 -14.03 3.66 -18.82
C ARG A 29 -14.02 2.67 -17.65
N TYR A 30 -13.03 2.79 -16.75
CA TYR A 30 -12.86 1.94 -15.57
C TYR A 30 -13.13 2.69 -14.27
N GLY A 31 -13.84 3.83 -14.36
CA GLY A 31 -14.31 4.60 -13.23
C GLY A 31 -15.82 4.82 -13.28
N GLU A 32 -16.37 5.32 -12.18
CA GLU A 32 -17.76 5.76 -12.11
C GLU A 32 -17.85 7.19 -12.65
N THR A 33 -18.50 7.36 -13.80
CA THR A 33 -18.69 8.67 -14.43
C THR A 33 -20.01 9.28 -13.98
N TRP A 34 -20.04 10.61 -13.80
CA TRP A 34 -21.27 11.34 -13.55
C TRP A 34 -21.37 12.57 -14.44
N PHE A 35 -22.62 12.98 -14.68
CA PHE A 35 -22.95 14.15 -15.47
C PHE A 35 -24.07 14.94 -14.79
N ASN A 36 -23.80 16.21 -14.48
CA ASN A 36 -24.77 17.15 -13.91
C ASN A 36 -24.77 18.46 -14.73
N ALA A 37 -25.76 19.31 -14.49
CA ALA A 37 -25.83 20.62 -15.14
C ALA A 37 -24.62 21.50 -14.76
N GLY A 38 -23.67 21.63 -15.69
CA GLY A 38 -22.45 22.43 -15.53
C GLY A 38 -21.24 21.67 -14.97
N GLU A 39 -21.32 20.34 -14.84
CA GLU A 39 -20.16 19.51 -14.51
C GLU A 39 -20.21 18.11 -15.10
N ILE A 40 -19.05 17.57 -15.39
CA ILE A 40 -18.85 16.16 -15.75
C ILE A 40 -17.60 15.65 -15.04
N GLY A 41 -17.60 14.41 -14.57
CA GLY A 41 -16.45 13.87 -13.89
C GLY A 41 -16.43 12.36 -13.80
N VAL A 42 -15.35 11.86 -13.23
CA VAL A 42 -15.11 10.43 -13.02
C VAL A 42 -14.38 10.18 -11.71
N LEU A 43 -14.71 9.05 -11.09
CA LEU A 43 -14.19 8.55 -9.83
C LEU A 43 -13.61 7.13 -10.02
N TRP A 44 -12.46 6.85 -9.40
CA TRP A 44 -11.86 5.51 -9.33
C TRP A 44 -11.63 5.05 -7.90
N SER A 45 -11.50 3.72 -7.72
CA SER A 45 -11.15 3.11 -6.42
C SER A 45 -9.67 3.34 -6.04
N ASP A 46 -8.79 3.49 -7.03
CA ASP A 46 -7.36 3.73 -6.86
C ASP A 46 -6.96 5.03 -7.56
N PRO A 47 -5.99 5.79 -7.01
CA PRO A 47 -5.57 7.05 -7.60
C PRO A 47 -4.92 6.83 -8.97
N ARG A 48 -5.25 7.69 -9.92
CA ARG A 48 -4.75 7.64 -11.31
C ARG A 48 -3.86 8.84 -11.60
N ASP A 49 -2.80 8.64 -12.38
CA ASP A 49 -1.98 9.74 -12.91
C ASP A 49 -2.63 10.27 -14.18
N ILE A 50 -3.39 11.36 -14.06
CA ILE A 50 -4.14 11.92 -15.17
C ILE A 50 -3.27 12.90 -15.95
N TYR A 51 -3.07 12.64 -17.23
CA TYR A 51 -2.27 13.46 -18.14
C TYR A 51 -3.12 14.35 -19.05
N ALA A 52 -4.28 13.87 -19.47
CA ALA A 52 -5.16 14.60 -20.36
C ALA A 52 -6.64 14.25 -20.13
N ILE A 53 -7.51 15.20 -20.45
CA ILE A 53 -8.96 15.02 -20.46
C ILE A 53 -9.47 15.47 -21.82
N ILE A 54 -10.36 14.69 -22.42
CA ILE A 54 -11.02 15.04 -23.68
C ILE A 54 -12.53 15.06 -23.48
N MET A 55 -13.16 16.11 -24.01
CA MET A 55 -14.60 16.20 -24.16
C MET A 55 -14.91 16.26 -25.65
N ARG A 56 -15.72 15.32 -26.15
CA ARG A 56 -16.25 15.36 -27.52
C ARG A 56 -17.70 15.75 -27.48
N PHE A 57 -18.12 16.58 -28.43
CA PHE A 57 -19.48 17.08 -28.55
C PHE A 57 -20.11 16.59 -29.83
N LYS A 58 -21.44 16.40 -29.84
CA LYS A 58 -22.16 16.10 -31.09
C LYS A 58 -22.11 17.26 -32.09
N HIS A 59 -22.00 18.48 -31.59
CA HIS A 59 -21.88 19.70 -32.38
C HIS A 59 -20.77 20.59 -31.84
N PRO A 60 -20.04 21.34 -32.70
CA PRO A 60 -18.99 22.25 -32.27
C PRO A 60 -19.50 23.23 -31.22
N PRO A 61 -18.89 23.29 -30.04
CA PRO A 61 -19.25 24.29 -29.05
C PRO A 61 -18.70 25.66 -29.49
N GLY A 62 -19.60 26.55 -29.90
CA GLY A 62 -19.24 27.88 -30.41
C GLY A 62 -18.77 28.83 -29.31
N GLY A 63 -17.78 29.67 -29.62
CA GLY A 63 -17.44 30.85 -28.80
C GLY A 63 -16.80 30.55 -27.44
N LEU A 64 -16.24 29.35 -27.24
CA LEU A 64 -15.63 28.96 -25.97
C LEU A 64 -14.25 29.58 -25.76
N SER A 65 -14.00 30.06 -24.54
CA SER A 65 -12.67 30.45 -24.06
C SER A 65 -12.24 29.57 -22.89
N GLU A 66 -10.94 29.47 -22.63
CA GLU A 66 -10.39 28.75 -21.47
C GLU A 66 -11.03 29.20 -20.14
N ALA A 67 -11.35 30.48 -20.03
CA ALA A 67 -11.97 31.08 -18.83
C ALA A 67 -13.39 30.55 -18.53
N ALA A 68 -14.05 29.89 -19.50
CA ALA A 68 -15.35 29.26 -19.29
C ALA A 68 -15.24 27.93 -18.53
N PHE A 69 -14.05 27.35 -18.41
CA PHE A 69 -13.84 26.02 -17.86
C PHE A 69 -13.04 26.06 -16.56
N LYS A 70 -13.32 25.10 -15.68
CA LYS A 70 -12.41 24.71 -14.61
C LYS A 70 -12.17 23.22 -14.67
N VAL A 71 -10.91 22.81 -14.71
CA VAL A 71 -10.54 21.42 -14.45
C VAL A 71 -10.22 21.30 -12.96
N GLN A 72 -10.88 20.38 -12.27
CA GLN A 72 -10.66 20.15 -10.85
C GLN A 72 -10.29 18.70 -10.57
N TYR A 73 -9.35 18.49 -9.64
CA TYR A 73 -9.02 17.18 -9.10
C TYR A 73 -9.26 17.15 -7.60
N TRP A 74 -9.57 15.97 -7.08
CA TRP A 74 -9.71 15.73 -5.65
C TRP A 74 -8.34 15.56 -5.00
N GLN A 75 -8.10 16.28 -3.90
CA GLN A 75 -6.79 16.38 -3.28
C GLN A 75 -6.92 16.12 -1.78
N CYS A 76 -6.31 15.04 -1.28
CA CYS A 76 -6.09 14.83 0.16
C CYS A 76 -4.58 14.81 0.47
N ASN A 77 -3.86 13.80 -0.03
CA ASN A 77 -2.46 13.54 0.36
C ASN A 77 -1.42 13.90 -0.71
N TRP A 78 -1.69 13.56 -1.97
CA TRP A 78 -0.86 14.01 -3.09
C TRP A 78 -1.06 15.52 -3.30
N PRO A 79 -0.05 16.31 -3.71
CA PRO A 79 1.35 15.95 -4.02
C PRO A 79 2.33 15.99 -2.83
N LYS A 80 1.85 16.31 -1.62
CA LYS A 80 2.70 16.44 -0.42
C LYS A 80 3.27 15.10 0.05
N VAL A 81 2.49 14.03 -0.10
CA VAL A 81 2.91 12.65 0.16
C VAL A 81 3.13 11.94 -1.18
N LYS A 82 4.37 11.49 -1.41
CA LYS A 82 4.80 10.83 -2.65
C LYS A 82 5.12 9.36 -2.38
N PHE A 83 4.62 8.45 -3.22
CA PHE A 83 4.84 7.00 -3.10
C PHE A 83 6.01 6.46 -3.93
N GLU A 84 6.88 7.35 -4.41
CA GLU A 84 7.94 7.02 -5.37
C GLU A 84 9.12 6.27 -4.72
N HIS A 85 9.27 6.37 -3.40
CA HIS A 85 10.26 5.61 -2.61
C HIS A 85 9.54 4.75 -1.55
N VAL A 86 9.50 3.44 -1.77
CA VAL A 86 8.94 2.47 -0.82
C VAL A 86 10.14 1.71 -0.25
N GLY A 87 10.32 1.75 1.06
CA GLY A 87 11.39 1.07 1.78
C GLY A 87 10.99 0.79 3.23
N ALA A 88 11.35 -0.40 3.71
CA ALA A 88 11.08 -0.94 5.06
C ALA A 88 9.60 -0.91 5.53
N GLY A 89 9.33 -1.50 6.69
CA GLY A 89 7.96 -1.72 7.20
C GLY A 89 7.10 -0.48 7.43
N PHE A 90 7.67 0.74 7.37
CA PHE A 90 6.91 1.99 7.52
C PHE A 90 6.15 2.39 6.25
N SER A 91 6.58 1.97 5.06
CA SER A 91 5.95 2.38 3.81
C SER A 91 4.56 1.76 3.58
N GLY A 92 4.26 0.63 4.23
CA GLY A 92 2.94 -0.01 4.16
C GLY A 92 1.83 0.76 4.89
N TRP A 93 2.20 1.76 5.71
CA TRP A 93 1.27 2.61 6.46
C TRP A 93 1.24 4.05 5.94
N GLY A 94 1.91 4.33 4.81
CA GLY A 94 1.89 5.65 4.18
C GLY A 94 0.48 6.00 3.69
N PRO A 95 -0.01 7.24 3.90
CA PRO A 95 -1.37 7.60 3.53
C PRO A 95 -1.51 7.70 2.01
N ILE A 96 -2.29 6.81 1.40
CA ILE A 96 -2.77 6.96 0.01
C ILE A 96 -3.82 8.07 -0.03
N ASP A 97 -4.18 8.58 -1.20
CA ASP A 97 -5.26 9.57 -1.32
C ASP A 97 -6.60 9.04 -0.75
N ASP A 98 -7.49 9.94 -0.33
CA ASP A 98 -8.71 9.60 0.43
C ASP A 98 -9.96 10.11 -0.28
N LEU A 99 -10.95 9.24 -0.47
CA LEU A 99 -12.19 9.54 -1.21
C LEU A 99 -13.13 10.55 -0.54
N TYR A 100 -13.02 10.71 0.78
CA TYR A 100 -13.99 11.41 1.63
C TYR A 100 -13.39 12.65 2.30
N ASN A 101 -12.12 12.60 2.67
CA ASN A 101 -11.47 13.64 3.47
C ASN A 101 -10.66 14.66 2.64
N GLY A 102 -10.71 14.57 1.31
CA GLY A 102 -10.06 15.53 0.41
C GLY A 102 -10.89 16.78 0.12
N LEU A 103 -10.35 17.61 -0.78
CA LEU A 103 -10.99 18.83 -1.27
C LEU A 103 -10.80 18.95 -2.78
N TRP A 104 -11.75 19.56 -3.48
CA TRP A 104 -11.59 19.92 -4.88
C TRP A 104 -10.56 21.05 -5.04
N ARG A 105 -9.59 20.86 -5.94
CA ARG A 105 -8.57 21.86 -6.30
C ARG A 105 -8.70 22.23 -7.76
N ASP A 106 -8.63 23.54 -8.05
CA ASP A 106 -8.57 24.06 -9.41
C ASP A 106 -7.17 23.75 -9.99
N ALA A 107 -7.14 22.95 -11.06
CA ALA A 107 -5.91 22.66 -11.77
C ALA A 107 -5.55 23.80 -12.73
N ARG A 108 -4.25 24.00 -12.96
CA ARG A 108 -3.74 24.81 -14.07
C ARG A 108 -3.68 23.93 -15.32
N PHE A 109 -4.29 24.40 -16.40
CA PHE A 109 -4.43 23.62 -17.62
C PHE A 109 -4.25 24.49 -18.88
N ASN A 110 -4.03 23.82 -20.01
CA ASN A 110 -4.12 24.39 -21.34
C ASN A 110 -5.33 23.79 -22.05
N LEU A 111 -6.09 24.62 -22.75
CA LEU A 111 -7.21 24.18 -23.58
C LEU A 111 -6.85 24.26 -25.07
N ARG A 112 -7.04 23.16 -25.79
CA ARG A 112 -6.99 23.12 -27.25
C ARG A 112 -8.36 22.72 -27.80
N VAL A 113 -8.84 23.46 -28.80
CA VAL A 113 -10.16 23.28 -29.42
C VAL A 113 -9.99 22.91 -30.89
N GLU A 114 -10.53 21.77 -31.31
CA GLU A 114 -10.54 21.35 -32.71
C GLU A 114 -11.92 20.83 -33.10
N GLY A 115 -12.69 21.66 -33.81
CA GLY A 115 -14.04 21.32 -34.23
C GLY A 115 -14.95 21.04 -33.04
N ASN A 116 -15.31 19.77 -32.84
CA ASN A 116 -16.16 19.28 -31.77
C ASN A 116 -15.39 18.63 -30.60
N VAL A 117 -14.07 18.78 -30.55
CA VAL A 117 -13.20 18.17 -29.54
C VAL A 117 -12.51 19.26 -28.71
N LEU A 118 -12.60 19.13 -27.39
CA LEU A 118 -11.84 19.91 -26.42
C LEU A 118 -10.81 19.00 -25.74
N LEU A 119 -9.54 19.40 -25.77
CA LEU A 119 -8.45 18.74 -25.05
C LEU A 119 -7.95 19.64 -23.94
N PHE A 120 -8.00 19.11 -22.72
CA PHE A 120 -7.41 19.71 -21.53
C PHE A 120 -6.13 18.96 -21.18
N THR A 121 -5.02 19.67 -21.07
CA THR A 121 -3.74 19.14 -20.58
C THR A 121 -3.27 19.96 -19.39
N PHE A 122 -2.60 19.35 -18.42
CA PHE A 122 -2.16 20.08 -17.23
C PHE A 122 -0.90 20.88 -17.51
N ARG A 123 -0.87 22.11 -16.97
CA ARG A 123 0.36 22.88 -16.84
C ARG A 123 1.24 22.30 -15.73
N PRO A 124 2.53 22.66 -15.67
CA PRO A 124 3.42 22.13 -14.64
C PRO A 124 2.86 22.36 -13.22
N LEU A 125 3.03 21.37 -12.35
CA LEU A 125 2.45 21.36 -10.99
C LEU A 125 2.91 22.56 -10.15
N THR A 126 4.09 23.10 -10.42
CA THR A 126 4.64 24.27 -9.71
C THR A 126 3.80 25.55 -9.90
N GLU A 127 2.95 25.64 -10.92
CA GLU A 127 2.00 26.76 -11.05
C GLU A 127 0.85 26.71 -10.00
N GLU A 128 0.62 25.53 -9.40
CA GLU A 128 -0.35 25.33 -8.32
C GLU A 128 0.33 25.29 -6.94
N TYR A 129 1.53 24.74 -6.88
CA TYR A 129 2.35 24.59 -5.66
C TYR A 129 3.78 25.10 -5.91
N PRO A 130 4.01 26.43 -5.85
CA PRO A 130 5.33 27.01 -6.12
C PRO A 130 6.45 26.50 -5.22
N GLU A 131 6.11 25.93 -4.05
CA GLU A 131 7.06 25.34 -3.11
C GLU A 131 7.63 23.98 -3.56
N LEU A 132 7.00 23.30 -4.54
CA LEU A 132 7.39 21.96 -5.00
C LEU A 132 8.40 22.00 -6.17
N THR A 133 9.50 22.72 -6.00
CA THR A 133 10.48 22.96 -7.08
C THR A 133 11.18 21.69 -7.59
N ASP A 134 11.21 20.62 -6.79
CA ASP A 134 11.84 19.34 -7.14
C ASP A 134 10.86 18.33 -7.79
N TYR A 135 9.61 18.74 -8.01
CA TYR A 135 8.52 17.85 -8.42
C TYR A 135 7.54 18.52 -9.39
N ASP A 136 8.09 18.96 -10.53
CA ASP A 136 7.33 19.69 -11.53
C ASP A 136 6.75 18.77 -12.60
N VAL A 137 5.64 18.10 -12.25
CA VAL A 137 4.97 17.12 -13.13
C VAL A 137 3.79 17.73 -13.89
N SER A 138 3.53 17.21 -15.10
CA SER A 138 2.39 17.62 -15.95
C SER A 138 1.19 16.65 -15.86
N PHE A 139 1.10 15.87 -14.78
CA PHE A 139 -0.07 15.05 -14.47
C PHE A 139 -0.65 15.46 -13.12
N ARG A 140 -1.88 15.04 -12.84
CA ARG A 140 -2.49 15.12 -11.52
C ARG A 140 -2.82 13.72 -11.02
N ARG A 141 -2.23 13.31 -9.90
CA ARG A 141 -2.57 12.05 -9.24
C ARG A 141 -3.80 12.26 -8.37
N THR A 142 -4.89 11.58 -8.68
CA THR A 142 -6.17 11.81 -7.99
C THR A 142 -7.08 10.59 -8.07
N LEU A 143 -7.99 10.47 -7.11
CA LEU A 143 -9.11 9.53 -7.14
C LEU A 143 -10.32 10.04 -7.93
N LYS A 144 -10.46 11.36 -8.09
CA LYS A 144 -11.57 11.97 -8.83
C LYS A 144 -11.10 13.17 -9.66
N VAL A 145 -11.64 13.32 -10.85
CA VAL A 145 -11.43 14.50 -11.68
C VAL A 145 -12.75 14.95 -12.29
N ARG A 146 -12.93 16.26 -12.43
CA ARG A 146 -14.09 16.84 -13.08
C ARG A 146 -13.75 18.06 -13.90
N VAL A 147 -14.59 18.35 -14.88
CA VAL A 147 -14.58 19.61 -15.62
C VAL A 147 -15.88 20.34 -15.31
N LEU A 148 -15.76 21.57 -14.84
CA LEU A 148 -16.88 22.51 -14.65
C LEU A 148 -16.98 23.40 -15.88
N PHE A 149 -18.20 23.67 -16.33
CA PHE A 149 -18.48 24.43 -17.54
C PHE A 149 -19.83 25.15 -17.49
N PRO A 150 -20.10 26.10 -18.41
CA PRO A 150 -21.39 26.80 -18.49
C PRO A 150 -22.54 25.83 -18.76
N LYS A 151 -23.72 26.09 -18.21
CA LYS A 151 -24.88 25.17 -18.30
C LYS A 151 -25.44 25.00 -19.72
N ASP A 152 -25.04 25.86 -20.64
CA ASP A 152 -25.51 26.02 -22.01
C ASP A 152 -24.57 25.38 -23.07
N LEU A 153 -23.72 24.44 -22.68
CA LEU A 153 -22.92 23.67 -23.64
C LEU A 153 -23.79 22.75 -24.53
N PRO A 154 -23.37 22.49 -25.79
CA PRO A 154 -23.96 21.44 -26.61
C PRO A 154 -23.87 20.06 -25.96
N GLU A 155 -24.64 19.11 -26.48
CA GLU A 155 -24.63 17.72 -25.98
C GLU A 155 -23.23 17.09 -26.10
N ILE A 156 -22.72 16.61 -24.96
CA ILE A 156 -21.45 15.89 -24.86
C ILE A 156 -21.66 14.45 -25.35
N GLU A 157 -20.87 14.06 -26.34
CA GLU A 157 -20.83 12.72 -26.90
C GLU A 157 -19.98 11.77 -26.04
N SER A 158 -18.82 12.23 -25.57
CA SER A 158 -17.94 11.44 -24.72
C SER A 158 -17.11 12.29 -23.76
N PHE A 159 -16.80 11.69 -22.61
CA PHE A 159 -15.85 12.18 -21.63
C PHE A 159 -14.75 11.16 -21.44
N GLU A 160 -13.52 11.55 -21.77
CA GLU A 160 -12.37 10.68 -21.85
C GLU A 160 -11.28 11.23 -20.94
N VAL A 161 -10.62 10.35 -20.19
CA VAL A 161 -9.54 10.72 -19.27
C VAL A 161 -8.38 9.78 -19.51
N TYR A 162 -7.20 10.33 -19.77
CA TYR A 162 -6.04 9.58 -20.24
C TYR A 162 -4.90 9.59 -19.23
N THR A 163 -4.31 8.40 -19.07
CA THR A 163 -3.05 8.20 -18.36
C THR A 163 -1.89 8.04 -19.36
N ASP A 164 -0.67 7.82 -18.86
CA ASP A 164 0.50 7.53 -19.71
C ASP A 164 0.67 6.04 -20.03
N SER A 165 -0.26 5.19 -19.56
CA SER A 165 -0.34 3.80 -19.97
C SER A 165 -0.74 3.72 -21.44
N THR A 166 -0.21 2.73 -22.16
CA THR A 166 -0.52 2.53 -23.59
C THR A 166 -1.19 1.19 -23.84
N TRP A 167 -2.13 1.17 -24.79
CA TRP A 167 -2.81 -0.05 -25.17
C TRP A 167 -1.87 -1.00 -25.91
N ARG A 168 -1.79 -2.23 -25.41
CA ARG A 168 -1.22 -3.39 -26.12
C ARG A 168 -2.25 -4.49 -26.27
N LEU A 169 -2.04 -5.35 -27.26
CA LEU A 169 -2.89 -6.51 -27.50
C LEU A 169 -2.04 -7.78 -27.35
N MET A 170 -2.56 -8.77 -26.61
CA MET A 170 -1.90 -10.06 -26.43
C MET A 170 -2.92 -11.19 -26.50
N GLU A 171 -2.58 -12.27 -27.21
CA GLU A 171 -3.30 -13.54 -27.13
C GLU A 171 -2.71 -14.37 -25.98
N VAL A 172 -3.55 -14.71 -25.01
CA VAL A 172 -3.21 -15.48 -23.82
C VAL A 172 -3.88 -16.85 -23.88
N SER A 173 -3.11 -17.90 -23.67
CA SER A 173 -3.60 -19.25 -23.48
C SER A 173 -3.77 -19.51 -21.99
N VAL A 174 -4.94 -20.00 -21.60
CA VAL A 174 -5.20 -20.53 -20.25
C VAL A 174 -5.55 -22.00 -20.42
N GLU A 175 -4.63 -22.88 -20.07
CA GLU A 175 -4.77 -24.33 -20.13
C GLU A 175 -4.92 -24.89 -18.72
N TRP A 176 -5.89 -25.77 -18.52
CA TRP A 176 -6.17 -26.43 -17.26
C TRP A 176 -6.23 -27.94 -17.43
N GLY A 177 -5.82 -28.64 -16.38
CA GLY A 177 -5.97 -30.07 -16.26
C GLY A 177 -6.94 -30.46 -15.13
N CYS A 178 -6.83 -31.73 -14.74
CA CYS A 178 -7.71 -32.37 -13.78
C CYS A 178 -7.07 -32.47 -12.37
N GLY A 179 -5.80 -32.06 -12.22
CA GLY A 179 -5.06 -32.18 -10.96
C GLY A 179 -5.04 -33.62 -10.44
N LEU A 180 -5.48 -33.81 -9.19
CA LEU A 180 -5.61 -35.13 -8.56
C LEU A 180 -7.01 -35.74 -8.68
N ASP A 181 -7.96 -35.04 -9.32
CA ASP A 181 -9.33 -35.51 -9.49
C ASP A 181 -9.46 -36.43 -10.71
N LYS A 182 -10.53 -37.24 -10.76
CA LYS A 182 -10.86 -38.05 -11.94
C LYS A 182 -11.51 -37.24 -13.07
N VAL A 183 -12.30 -36.24 -12.68
CA VAL A 183 -13.02 -35.32 -13.57
C VAL A 183 -13.08 -33.97 -12.88
N ARG A 184 -12.82 -32.90 -13.63
CA ARG A 184 -12.89 -31.52 -13.13
C ARG A 184 -13.67 -30.63 -14.11
N VAL A 185 -14.60 -29.86 -13.56
CA VAL A 185 -15.45 -28.94 -14.32
C VAL A 185 -14.90 -27.53 -14.23
N TRP A 186 -14.51 -26.98 -15.38
CA TRP A 186 -13.91 -25.64 -15.52
C TRP A 186 -14.85 -24.64 -16.18
N SER A 187 -16.13 -24.97 -16.31
CA SER A 187 -17.18 -24.04 -16.76
C SER A 187 -17.11 -22.73 -15.97
N GLY A 188 -17.10 -21.60 -16.67
CA GLY A 188 -16.74 -20.33 -16.07
C GLY A 188 -16.82 -19.13 -17.00
N SER A 189 -16.24 -18.03 -16.54
CA SER A 189 -16.16 -16.75 -17.24
C SER A 189 -14.84 -16.02 -16.97
N ILE A 190 -14.54 -15.03 -17.81
CA ILE A 190 -13.34 -14.20 -17.75
C ILE A 190 -13.72 -12.73 -17.50
N GLU A 191 -13.07 -12.12 -16.52
CA GLU A 191 -13.21 -10.69 -16.18
C GLU A 191 -11.88 -9.99 -16.46
N VAL A 192 -11.90 -8.83 -17.10
CA VAL A 192 -10.69 -8.04 -17.41
C VAL A 192 -10.81 -6.66 -16.74
N PHE A 193 -10.03 -6.46 -15.67
CA PHE A 193 -9.94 -5.19 -14.96
C PHE A 193 -8.93 -4.27 -15.64
N ASN A 194 -9.24 -2.98 -15.82
CA ASN A 194 -8.40 -2.00 -16.55
C ASN A 194 -7.94 -2.50 -17.94
N GLY A 195 -8.81 -3.24 -18.64
CA GLY A 195 -8.53 -3.79 -19.97
C GLY A 195 -9.81 -4.20 -20.67
N GLU A 196 -9.70 -4.81 -21.85
CA GLU A 196 -10.85 -5.31 -22.60
C GLU A 196 -10.57 -6.68 -23.20
N LEU A 197 -11.54 -7.58 -23.06
CA LEU A 197 -11.56 -8.83 -23.80
C LEU A 197 -12.01 -8.53 -25.24
N LYS A 198 -11.10 -8.75 -26.19
CA LYS A 198 -11.37 -8.57 -27.62
C LYS A 198 -12.02 -9.83 -28.23
N ASP A 199 -11.51 -10.99 -27.88
CA ASP A 199 -11.98 -12.26 -28.43
C ASP A 199 -11.70 -13.43 -27.47
N LEU A 200 -12.53 -14.47 -27.54
CA LEU A 200 -12.44 -15.67 -26.71
C LEU A 200 -12.72 -16.91 -27.56
N LYS A 201 -11.76 -17.84 -27.58
CA LYS A 201 -11.79 -19.05 -28.38
C LYS A 201 -11.42 -20.28 -27.54
N PRO A 202 -11.83 -21.48 -27.94
CA PRO A 202 -11.26 -22.72 -27.40
C PRO A 202 -9.73 -22.76 -27.61
N LEU A 203 -9.01 -23.46 -26.73
CA LEU A 203 -7.53 -23.50 -26.74
C LEU A 203 -6.96 -23.84 -28.12
N ASN A 204 -7.56 -24.82 -28.81
CA ASN A 204 -7.17 -25.28 -30.14
C ASN A 204 -8.35 -25.99 -30.82
N ASN A 205 -8.15 -26.45 -32.06
CA ASN A 205 -9.20 -27.10 -32.86
C ASN A 205 -9.69 -28.45 -32.29
N CYS A 206 -8.91 -29.08 -31.41
CA CYS A 206 -9.25 -30.32 -30.74
C CYS A 206 -9.86 -30.10 -29.34
N SER A 207 -9.99 -28.83 -28.92
CA SER A 207 -10.60 -28.46 -27.64
C SER A 207 -12.06 -28.88 -27.59
N ARG A 208 -12.50 -29.34 -26.42
CA ARG A 208 -13.89 -29.67 -26.11
C ARG A 208 -14.61 -28.53 -25.41
N VAL A 209 -13.91 -27.43 -25.12
CA VAL A 209 -14.50 -26.22 -24.54
C VAL A 209 -15.57 -25.66 -25.48
N ARG A 210 -16.74 -25.38 -24.91
CA ARG A 210 -17.84 -24.72 -25.63
C ARG A 210 -17.97 -23.28 -25.15
N ILE A 211 -17.70 -22.33 -26.03
CA ILE A 211 -17.92 -20.91 -25.76
C ILE A 211 -19.43 -20.64 -25.76
N LEU A 212 -19.95 -20.10 -24.66
CA LEU A 212 -21.38 -19.80 -24.50
C LEU A 212 -21.71 -18.35 -24.87
N SER A 213 -20.80 -17.43 -24.55
CA SER A 213 -20.95 -16.01 -24.80
C SER A 213 -19.58 -15.36 -24.98
N LYS A 214 -19.53 -14.03 -25.09
CA LYS A 214 -18.29 -13.27 -25.30
C LYS A 214 -17.21 -13.52 -24.24
N ASP A 215 -17.62 -13.89 -23.02
CA ASP A 215 -16.76 -13.97 -21.84
C ASP A 215 -16.97 -15.26 -21.03
N SER A 216 -17.72 -16.25 -21.54
CA SER A 216 -18.06 -17.46 -20.78
C SER A 216 -18.03 -18.74 -21.58
N TRP A 217 -17.77 -19.85 -20.90
CA TRP A 217 -17.59 -21.17 -21.51
C TRP A 217 -18.06 -22.32 -20.61
N LEU A 218 -18.23 -23.49 -21.23
CA LEU A 218 -18.36 -24.78 -20.56
C LEU A 218 -17.12 -25.63 -20.83
N SER A 219 -16.60 -26.26 -19.79
CA SER A 219 -15.45 -27.17 -19.91
C SER A 219 -15.51 -28.25 -18.84
N GLU A 220 -15.18 -29.47 -19.27
CA GLU A 220 -14.95 -30.62 -18.40
C GLU A 220 -13.70 -31.35 -18.91
N VAL A 221 -12.79 -31.65 -18.00
CA VAL A 221 -11.55 -32.40 -18.27
C VAL A 221 -11.50 -33.64 -17.40
N LYS A 222 -10.98 -34.73 -17.94
CA LYS A 222 -10.76 -35.99 -17.22
C LYS A 222 -9.30 -36.12 -16.81
N ASP A 223 -9.03 -37.05 -15.91
CA ASP A 223 -7.67 -37.42 -15.54
C ASP A 223 -6.84 -37.76 -16.78
N GLY A 224 -5.61 -37.26 -16.81
CA GLY A 224 -4.72 -37.43 -17.95
C GLY A 224 -5.18 -36.69 -19.22
N GLU A 225 -6.06 -35.69 -19.15
CA GLU A 225 -6.43 -34.77 -20.22
C GLU A 225 -6.15 -33.30 -19.85
N THR A 226 -5.98 -32.43 -20.84
CA THR A 226 -5.92 -30.97 -20.66
C THR A 226 -6.82 -30.31 -21.69
N ASP A 227 -7.33 -29.13 -21.35
CA ASP A 227 -8.09 -28.28 -22.27
C ASP A 227 -7.98 -26.82 -21.82
N GLY A 228 -8.61 -25.88 -22.52
CA GLY A 228 -8.48 -24.48 -22.15
C GLY A 228 -9.16 -23.50 -23.09
N ILE A 229 -8.79 -22.24 -22.92
CA ILE A 229 -9.20 -21.13 -23.77
C ILE A 229 -8.00 -20.34 -24.29
N ARG A 230 -8.21 -19.63 -25.39
CA ARG A 230 -7.39 -18.51 -25.83
C ARG A 230 -8.19 -17.23 -25.79
N ALA A 231 -7.64 -16.20 -25.16
CA ALA A 231 -8.25 -14.89 -25.04
C ALA A 231 -7.36 -13.82 -25.67
N GLU A 232 -7.88 -13.04 -26.60
CA GLU A 232 -7.22 -11.81 -27.08
C GLU A 232 -7.61 -10.66 -26.15
N ILE A 233 -6.63 -10.05 -25.49
CA ILE A 233 -6.86 -9.06 -24.43
C ILE A 233 -6.13 -7.76 -24.75
N TRP A 234 -6.90 -6.67 -24.80
CA TRP A 234 -6.36 -5.32 -24.72
C TRP A 234 -5.96 -5.04 -23.27
N TYR A 235 -4.71 -4.72 -23.04
CA TYR A 235 -4.17 -4.44 -21.72
C TYR A 235 -3.38 -3.12 -21.71
N ALA A 236 -3.44 -2.44 -20.57
CA ALA A 236 -2.66 -1.26 -20.25
C ALA A 236 -1.21 -1.69 -19.99
N SER A 237 -0.32 -1.37 -20.92
CA SER A 237 1.11 -1.57 -20.76
C SER A 237 1.72 -0.36 -20.06
N ILE A 238 2.54 -0.65 -19.05
CA ILE A 238 3.06 0.32 -18.10
C ILE A 238 4.57 0.08 -17.94
N ASP A 239 5.38 1.08 -18.28
CA ASP A 239 6.84 1.02 -18.09
C ASP A 239 7.26 1.37 -16.64
N LYS A 240 6.34 1.93 -15.84
CA LYS A 240 6.56 2.34 -14.45
C LYS A 240 6.11 1.28 -13.45
N PRO A 241 6.90 0.95 -12.41
CA PRO A 241 6.54 -0.07 -11.43
C PRO A 241 5.39 0.27 -10.47
N LYS A 242 4.85 1.51 -10.50
CA LYS A 242 3.92 2.02 -9.47
C LYS A 242 2.68 2.73 -10.06
N SER A 243 2.21 2.28 -11.21
CA SER A 243 0.91 2.73 -11.73
C SER A 243 -0.19 1.81 -11.22
N PHE A 244 -1.37 2.37 -11.00
CA PHE A 244 -2.56 1.61 -10.64
C PHE A 244 -3.36 1.17 -11.88
N ASP A 245 -2.90 1.49 -13.08
CA ASP A 245 -3.59 1.18 -14.34
C ASP A 245 -3.44 -0.28 -14.78
N GLU A 246 -2.76 -1.11 -13.98
CA GLU A 246 -2.40 -2.47 -14.36
C GLU A 246 -3.63 -3.30 -14.73
N THR A 247 -3.54 -3.98 -15.88
CA THR A 247 -4.59 -4.91 -16.31
C THR A 247 -4.45 -6.23 -15.57
N ILE A 248 -5.51 -6.61 -14.88
CA ILE A 248 -5.63 -7.87 -14.16
C ILE A 248 -6.73 -8.69 -14.82
N VAL A 249 -6.41 -9.93 -15.17
CA VAL A 249 -7.37 -10.87 -15.75
C VAL A 249 -7.78 -11.84 -14.66
N THR A 250 -9.08 -12.04 -14.49
CA THR A 250 -9.65 -12.98 -13.52
C THR A 250 -10.43 -14.06 -14.22
N ILE A 251 -10.09 -15.31 -13.94
CA ILE A 251 -10.85 -16.49 -14.35
C ILE A 251 -11.77 -16.87 -13.18
N ARG A 252 -13.08 -16.86 -13.44
CA ARG A 252 -14.13 -17.31 -12.51
C ARG A 252 -14.65 -18.65 -13.00
N SER A 253 -14.30 -19.75 -12.35
CA SER A 253 -14.77 -21.08 -12.76
C SER A 253 -15.35 -21.89 -11.61
N ALA A 254 -16.09 -22.95 -11.94
CA ALA A 254 -16.65 -23.88 -10.97
C ALA A 254 -15.59 -24.64 -10.15
N ALA A 255 -14.40 -24.88 -10.72
CA ALA A 255 -13.29 -25.53 -10.01
C ALA A 255 -12.58 -24.54 -9.09
N PHE A 256 -11.97 -23.50 -9.68
CA PHE A 256 -11.22 -22.48 -8.95
C PHE A 256 -11.38 -21.10 -9.60
N SER A 257 -11.28 -20.06 -8.78
CA SER A 257 -11.14 -18.68 -9.25
C SER A 257 -9.73 -18.19 -9.00
N PHE A 258 -9.12 -17.53 -9.98
CA PHE A 258 -7.78 -16.97 -9.86
C PHE A 258 -7.64 -15.74 -10.74
N SER A 259 -6.68 -14.88 -10.38
CA SER A 259 -6.33 -13.69 -11.15
C SER A 259 -4.85 -13.70 -11.48
N PHE A 260 -4.49 -13.10 -12.62
CA PHE A 260 -3.10 -12.89 -13.00
C PHE A 260 -2.90 -11.51 -13.60
N SER A 261 -1.68 -10.99 -13.40
CA SER A 261 -1.25 -9.74 -14.03
C SER A 261 -0.85 -9.99 -15.48
N MET A 262 -1.36 -9.16 -16.40
CA MET A 262 -0.89 -9.15 -17.79
C MET A 262 0.57 -8.71 -17.89
N ARG A 263 1.04 -7.87 -16.95
CA ARG A 263 2.42 -7.40 -16.90
C ARG A 263 3.39 -8.51 -16.49
N ASP A 264 3.03 -9.30 -15.48
CA ASP A 264 3.85 -10.45 -15.08
C ASP A 264 3.91 -11.49 -16.19
N LEU A 265 2.78 -11.75 -16.85
CA LEU A 265 2.75 -12.64 -18.01
C LEU A 265 3.59 -12.09 -19.17
N GLU A 266 3.55 -10.77 -19.41
CA GLU A 266 4.38 -10.12 -20.42
C GLU A 266 5.88 -10.33 -20.14
N ARG A 267 6.30 -10.27 -18.87
CA ARG A 267 7.70 -10.41 -18.44
C ARG A 267 8.16 -11.86 -18.42
N GLU A 268 7.41 -12.75 -17.79
CA GLU A 268 7.81 -14.13 -17.48
C GLU A 268 7.39 -15.16 -18.56
N ARG A 269 6.57 -14.74 -19.54
CA ARG A 269 6.04 -15.55 -20.66
C ARG A 269 5.02 -16.63 -20.29
N ALA A 270 5.14 -17.20 -19.09
CA ALA A 270 4.22 -18.19 -18.56
C ALA A 270 4.12 -18.11 -17.03
N ILE A 271 2.94 -18.45 -16.51
CA ILE A 271 2.62 -18.52 -15.08
C ILE A 271 1.97 -19.88 -14.84
N LEU A 272 2.58 -20.71 -13.99
CA LEU A 272 2.03 -22.01 -13.58
C LEU A 272 1.42 -21.90 -12.18
N ILE A 273 0.14 -22.18 -12.05
CA ILE A 273 -0.54 -22.36 -10.77
C ILE A 273 -0.62 -23.86 -10.50
N LYS A 274 0.45 -24.40 -9.92
CA LYS A 274 0.64 -25.85 -9.73
C LYS A 274 -0.54 -26.50 -9.00
N ASP A 275 -1.02 -25.88 -7.92
CA ASP A 275 -2.08 -26.46 -7.09
C ASP A 275 -3.44 -26.53 -7.81
N TYR A 276 -3.64 -25.67 -8.81
CA TYR A 276 -4.87 -25.67 -9.61
C TYR A 276 -4.72 -26.50 -10.88
N ASP A 277 -3.50 -26.95 -11.19
CA ASP A 277 -3.16 -27.58 -12.47
C ASP A 277 -3.52 -26.68 -13.66
N VAL A 278 -3.09 -25.40 -13.58
CA VAL A 278 -3.37 -24.37 -14.58
C VAL A 278 -2.08 -23.73 -15.07
N LEU A 279 -1.93 -23.64 -16.39
CA LEU A 279 -0.89 -22.87 -17.06
C LEU A 279 -1.53 -21.67 -17.77
N ILE A 280 -1.00 -20.49 -17.50
CA ILE A 280 -1.27 -19.27 -18.26
C ILE A 280 -0.01 -18.97 -19.07
N SER A 281 -0.13 -18.78 -20.38
CA SER A 281 1.02 -18.51 -21.24
C SER A 281 0.67 -17.56 -22.38
N LYS A 282 1.68 -16.88 -22.93
CA LYS A 282 1.53 -16.21 -24.22
C LYS A 282 1.26 -17.26 -25.29
N SER A 283 0.17 -17.12 -26.05
CA SER A 283 -0.18 -18.12 -27.07
C SER A 283 0.90 -18.29 -28.14
N SER A 284 1.68 -17.24 -28.43
CA SER A 284 2.81 -17.28 -29.36
C SER A 284 3.94 -18.24 -28.96
N GLU A 285 4.08 -18.56 -27.67
CA GLU A 285 5.15 -19.42 -27.17
C GLU A 285 4.82 -20.92 -27.32
N ASN A 286 3.55 -21.27 -27.62
CA ASN A 286 3.08 -22.66 -27.80
C ASN A 286 3.48 -23.61 -26.66
N ILE A 287 3.43 -23.12 -25.41
CA ILE A 287 3.76 -23.90 -24.22
C ILE A 287 2.54 -24.67 -23.76
N SER A 288 2.66 -25.99 -23.56
CA SER A 288 1.61 -26.81 -22.97
C SER A 288 1.82 -27.01 -21.47
N LEU A 289 0.72 -27.15 -20.74
CA LEU A 289 0.69 -27.38 -19.29
C LEU A 289 1.59 -28.55 -18.90
N ARG A 290 1.46 -29.71 -19.57
CA ARG A 290 2.26 -30.90 -19.24
C ARG A 290 3.75 -30.70 -19.47
N ALA A 291 4.13 -30.23 -20.65
CA ALA A 291 5.54 -30.04 -20.98
C ALA A 291 6.20 -29.05 -20.03
N TYR A 292 5.49 -27.98 -19.67
CA TYR A 292 5.98 -26.99 -18.73
C TYR A 292 6.10 -27.53 -17.30
N SER A 293 5.08 -28.25 -16.83
CA SER A 293 5.09 -28.91 -15.51
C SER A 293 6.20 -29.96 -15.40
N ASP A 294 6.48 -30.72 -16.45
CA ASP A 294 7.58 -31.70 -16.50
C ASP A 294 8.95 -31.01 -16.42
N VAL A 295 9.14 -29.92 -17.18
CA VAL A 295 10.38 -29.12 -17.14
C VAL A 295 10.61 -28.54 -15.75
N LEU A 296 9.59 -27.97 -15.12
CA LEU A 296 9.71 -27.41 -13.77
C LEU A 296 9.97 -28.48 -12.70
N SER A 297 9.30 -29.63 -12.80
CA SER A 297 9.53 -30.77 -11.90
C SER A 297 10.95 -31.31 -12.04
N GLY A 298 11.50 -31.35 -13.26
CA GLY A 298 12.88 -31.75 -13.53
C GLY A 298 13.92 -30.81 -12.91
N LYS A 299 13.61 -29.51 -12.76
CA LYS A 299 14.51 -28.54 -12.10
C LYS A 299 14.61 -28.73 -10.58
N ARG A 300 13.73 -29.52 -9.96
CA ARG A 300 13.71 -29.78 -8.50
C ARG A 300 13.78 -28.50 -7.65
N LEU A 301 13.11 -27.44 -8.11
CA LEU A 301 13.03 -26.18 -7.37
C LEU A 301 12.22 -26.42 -6.07
N ALA A 302 12.68 -25.84 -4.97
CA ALA A 302 11.94 -25.82 -3.71
C ALA A 302 11.27 -24.46 -3.57
N THR A 303 9.95 -24.45 -3.34
CA THR A 303 9.23 -23.25 -2.94
C THR A 303 9.67 -22.83 -1.53
N ILE A 304 9.40 -21.58 -1.16
CA ILE A 304 9.60 -21.12 0.24
C ILE A 304 8.84 -22.03 1.21
N TYR A 305 7.64 -22.49 0.83
CA TYR A 305 6.86 -23.44 1.63
C TYR A 305 7.54 -24.81 1.74
N ASP A 306 8.03 -25.37 0.63
CA ASP A 306 8.82 -26.63 0.67
C ASP A 306 10.08 -26.50 1.54
N MET A 307 10.68 -25.30 1.56
CA MET A 307 11.83 -25.02 2.41
C MET A 307 11.42 -24.95 3.87
N ILE A 308 10.30 -24.30 4.19
CA ILE A 308 9.75 -24.20 5.55
C ILE A 308 9.43 -25.60 6.10
N ASP A 309 8.77 -26.46 5.32
CA ASP A 309 8.41 -27.82 5.76
C ASP A 309 9.63 -28.71 6.00
N LYS A 310 10.76 -28.41 5.34
CA LYS A 310 12.04 -29.11 5.56
C LYS A 310 12.83 -28.54 6.74
N MET A 311 12.46 -27.36 7.23
CA MET A 311 13.10 -26.83 8.43
C MET A 311 12.59 -27.61 9.65
N PRO A 312 13.49 -28.09 10.52
CA PRO A 312 13.04 -28.69 11.77
C PRO A 312 12.26 -27.66 12.57
N GLU A 313 11.21 -28.12 13.28
CA GLU A 313 10.44 -27.26 14.16
C GLU A 313 11.39 -26.52 15.11
N GLN A 314 11.20 -25.21 15.21
CA GLN A 314 12.05 -24.38 16.05
C GLN A 314 11.74 -24.68 17.52
N SER A 315 12.67 -25.34 18.21
CA SER A 315 12.53 -25.54 19.65
C SER A 315 12.69 -24.22 20.41
N LEU A 316 12.06 -24.12 21.59
CA LEU A 316 12.22 -22.97 22.48
C LEU A 316 13.71 -22.73 22.80
N GLU A 317 14.47 -23.79 23.05
CA GLU A 317 15.91 -23.71 23.33
C GLU A 317 16.70 -23.12 22.15
N ARG A 318 16.40 -23.59 20.93
CA ARG A 318 17.06 -23.11 19.72
C ARG A 318 16.68 -21.65 19.43
N ALA A 319 15.41 -21.29 19.57
CA ALA A 319 14.96 -19.91 19.46
C ALA A 319 15.68 -18.99 20.44
N TRP A 320 15.84 -19.41 21.70
CA TRP A 320 16.55 -18.63 22.71
C TRP A 320 18.04 -18.46 22.40
N ARG A 321 18.67 -19.49 21.83
CA ARG A 321 20.08 -19.47 21.43
C ARG A 321 20.34 -18.63 20.18
N GLU A 322 19.41 -18.67 19.23
CA GLU A 322 19.49 -17.90 17.98
C GLU A 322 19.05 -16.44 18.15
N MET A 323 18.38 -16.10 19.26
CA MET A 323 18.05 -14.73 19.59
C MET A 323 19.35 -13.93 19.76
N PRO A 324 19.63 -12.93 18.90
CA PRO A 324 20.87 -12.19 18.97
C PRO A 324 20.96 -11.49 20.32
N ALA A 325 22.09 -11.65 21.01
CA ALA A 325 22.35 -10.93 22.24
C ALA A 325 22.16 -9.42 21.97
N LYS A 326 21.38 -8.76 22.83
CA LYS A 326 21.18 -7.32 22.72
C LYS A 326 22.55 -6.66 22.82
N ARG A 327 22.97 -5.97 21.74
CA ARG A 327 24.30 -5.35 21.65
C ARG A 327 24.57 -4.28 22.71
N ARG A 328 23.51 -3.78 23.37
CA ARG A 328 23.55 -2.78 24.43
C ARG A 328 22.46 -3.09 25.46
N SER A 329 22.71 -2.69 26.70
CA SER A 329 21.69 -2.51 27.72
C SER A 329 20.54 -1.68 27.13
N ILE A 330 19.31 -2.05 27.44
CA ILE A 330 18.12 -1.30 27.01
C ILE A 330 17.54 -0.55 28.22
N HIS A 331 16.87 0.57 27.96
CA HIS A 331 16.07 1.21 28.99
C HIS A 331 14.86 0.36 29.34
N PHE A 332 14.35 0.48 30.56
CA PHE A 332 13.07 -0.09 30.97
C PHE A 332 11.99 0.97 30.91
N ILE A 333 10.83 0.65 30.33
CA ILE A 333 9.66 1.52 30.35
C ILE A 333 8.76 1.07 31.51
N LEU A 334 8.65 1.96 32.49
CA LEU A 334 7.73 1.89 33.60
C LEU A 334 6.40 2.57 33.25
N GLY A 335 5.31 1.96 33.67
CA GLY A 335 3.98 2.55 33.57
C GLY A 335 2.91 1.59 34.05
N CYS A 336 1.69 2.10 34.17
CA CYS A 336 0.53 1.30 34.51
C CYS A 336 -0.20 0.84 33.24
N LYS A 337 -0.88 -0.31 33.34
CA LYS A 337 -1.70 -0.87 32.26
C LYS A 337 -2.75 0.14 31.82
N GLY A 338 -3.01 0.23 30.51
CA GLY A 338 -4.04 1.12 29.95
C GLY A 338 -3.73 2.62 29.99
N ARG A 339 -2.62 3.05 30.62
CA ARG A 339 -2.25 4.47 30.70
C ARG A 339 -1.33 4.91 29.58
N ARG A 340 -1.48 6.18 29.21
CA ARG A 340 -0.79 6.80 28.08
C ARG A 340 0.55 7.44 28.46
N GLN A 341 0.66 7.95 29.68
CA GLN A 341 1.94 8.40 30.22
C GLN A 341 2.88 7.20 30.41
N LYS A 342 4.14 7.35 30.02
CA LYS A 342 5.21 6.37 30.20
C LYS A 342 6.42 7.05 30.82
N ILE A 343 7.15 6.30 31.62
CA ILE A 343 8.38 6.77 32.28
C ILE A 343 9.44 5.74 31.94
N GLY A 344 10.63 6.17 31.53
CA GLY A 344 11.74 5.29 31.27
C GLY A 344 12.80 5.39 32.36
N VAL A 345 13.41 4.25 32.70
CA VAL A 345 14.68 4.17 33.42
C VAL A 345 15.74 3.83 32.37
N ASP A 346 16.66 4.75 32.10
CA ASP A 346 17.73 4.51 31.13
C ASP A 346 18.73 3.46 31.64
N THR A 347 19.80 3.19 30.88
CA THR A 347 20.77 2.16 31.25
C THR A 347 21.67 2.56 32.40
N ARG A 348 21.73 3.86 32.75
CA ARG A 348 22.58 4.46 33.78
C ARG A 348 21.77 4.94 34.99
N GLY A 349 20.49 4.59 35.05
CA GLY A 349 19.60 4.92 36.16
C GLY A 349 18.97 6.30 36.10
N ALA A 350 19.14 7.07 35.01
CA ALA A 350 18.38 8.31 34.84
C ALA A 350 16.91 7.99 34.53
N ILE A 351 16.01 8.84 35.04
CA ILE A 351 14.58 8.75 34.77
C ILE A 351 14.24 9.72 33.64
N PHE A 352 13.61 9.23 32.57
CA PHE A 352 13.14 10.08 31.48
C PHE A 352 11.64 9.95 31.25
N ILE A 353 10.99 11.04 30.88
CA ILE A 353 9.55 11.10 30.62
C ILE A 353 9.34 11.65 29.21
N PRO A 354 9.00 10.80 28.22
CA PRO A 354 8.79 11.25 26.86
C PRO A 354 7.34 11.71 26.66
N LYS A 355 7.14 12.72 25.81
CA LYS A 355 5.81 13.22 25.41
C LYS A 355 5.07 12.20 24.53
N LEU A 356 5.77 11.56 23.59
CA LEU A 356 5.23 10.56 22.66
C LEU A 356 3.86 10.98 22.08
N TRP A 357 2.92 10.03 22.02
CA TRP A 357 1.55 10.22 21.55
C TRP A 357 0.67 11.05 22.49
N ASN A 358 1.15 11.44 23.68
CA ASN A 358 0.38 12.26 24.61
C ASN A 358 0.15 13.68 24.07
N LEU A 359 1.00 14.19 23.17
CA LEU A 359 0.76 15.47 22.48
C LEU A 359 0.07 15.33 21.13
N ARG A 360 0.30 14.23 20.40
CA ARG A 360 -0.29 14.02 19.06
C ARG A 360 -1.77 13.68 19.12
N VAL A 361 -2.17 12.88 20.10
CA VAL A 361 -3.57 12.62 20.42
C VAL A 361 -3.82 13.35 21.72
N LYS A 362 -4.54 14.48 21.73
CA LYS A 362 -4.72 15.22 22.98
C LYS A 362 -5.68 14.48 23.93
N GLY A 363 -5.26 14.33 25.18
CA GLY A 363 -6.04 13.84 26.31
C GLY A 363 -6.20 14.92 27.38
N LYS A 364 -6.85 14.56 28.49
CA LYS A 364 -7.21 15.45 29.60
C LYS A 364 -6.04 16.24 30.20
N TYR A 365 -4.84 15.66 30.24
CA TYR A 365 -3.66 16.29 30.83
C TYR A 365 -2.51 16.54 29.84
N SER A 366 -2.75 16.46 28.53
CA SER A 366 -1.71 16.69 27.52
C SER A 366 -1.01 18.04 27.67
N ASP A 367 -1.76 19.09 28.03
CA ASP A 367 -1.21 20.44 28.20
C ASP A 367 -0.37 20.58 29.50
N ARG A 368 -0.26 19.54 30.33
CA ARG A 368 0.61 19.50 31.52
C ARG A 368 2.03 19.01 31.25
N PHE A 369 2.36 18.68 30.01
CA PHE A 369 3.73 18.36 29.58
C PHE A 369 4.50 19.66 29.31
N LEU A 370 4.92 20.32 30.40
CA LEU A 370 5.41 21.71 30.40
C LEU A 370 6.88 21.89 29.96
N TRP A 371 7.64 20.81 29.77
CA TRP A 371 9.04 20.91 29.38
C TRP A 371 9.20 21.16 27.87
N ASP A 372 10.32 21.77 27.48
CA ASP A 372 10.70 21.92 26.08
C ASP A 372 11.25 20.60 25.50
N GLY A 373 11.16 20.44 24.18
CA GLY A 373 11.58 19.23 23.48
C GLY A 373 10.64 18.03 23.72
N ASP A 374 11.09 16.83 23.32
CA ASP A 374 10.25 15.62 23.34
C ASP A 374 10.29 14.86 24.66
N THR A 375 11.33 15.05 25.47
CA THR A 375 11.59 14.26 26.68
C THR A 375 12.23 15.13 27.75
N VAL A 376 11.79 14.98 29.00
CA VAL A 376 12.52 15.50 30.17
C VAL A 376 13.28 14.36 30.84
N THR A 377 14.51 14.60 31.26
CA THR A 377 15.38 13.60 31.89
C THR A 377 15.90 14.12 33.22
N TYR A 378 15.83 13.28 34.25
CA TYR A 378 16.33 13.53 35.60
C TYR A 378 17.49 12.57 35.89
N GLY A 379 18.67 13.14 36.14
CA GLY A 379 19.84 12.42 36.63
C GLY A 379 19.99 12.58 38.14
N PHE A 380 20.55 11.56 38.80
CA PHE A 380 20.64 11.51 40.26
C PHE A 380 22.08 11.36 40.79
N GLY A 381 23.08 11.60 39.94
CA GLY A 381 24.49 11.55 40.33
C GLY A 381 25.07 10.14 40.50
N PHE A 382 24.48 9.13 39.86
CA PHE A 382 25.09 7.80 39.76
C PHE A 382 26.38 7.85 38.93
N PRO A 383 27.30 6.88 39.11
CA PRO A 383 28.49 6.74 38.28
C PRO A 383 28.15 6.75 36.79
N ASP A 384 28.95 7.44 35.96
CA ASP A 384 28.68 7.60 34.52
C ASP A 384 29.07 6.37 33.68
N ARG A 385 28.56 5.21 34.10
CA ARG A 385 28.75 3.89 33.48
C ARG A 385 27.52 3.03 33.69
N ASP A 386 27.42 1.93 32.94
CA ASP A 386 26.39 0.93 33.19
C ASP A 386 26.57 0.33 34.61
N PRO A 387 25.47 0.01 35.30
CA PRO A 387 25.50 -0.60 36.63
C PRO A 387 26.23 -1.94 36.62
N ASP A 388 26.85 -2.27 37.75
CA ASP A 388 27.50 -3.57 37.98
C ASP A 388 26.45 -4.69 38.03
N GLU A 389 25.27 -4.41 38.59
CA GLU A 389 24.13 -5.32 38.63
C GLU A 389 22.84 -4.58 38.26
N ARG A 390 21.98 -5.22 37.46
CA ARG A 390 20.66 -4.69 37.10
C ARG A 390 19.66 -5.81 36.89
N TRP A 391 18.51 -5.75 37.57
CA TRP A 391 17.49 -6.79 37.51
C TRP A 391 16.08 -6.24 37.71
N LEU A 392 15.08 -7.09 37.48
CA LEU A 392 13.69 -6.85 37.82
C LEU A 392 13.36 -7.58 39.12
N GLU A 393 12.55 -6.99 40.00
CA GLU A 393 12.05 -7.67 41.19
C GLU A 393 11.34 -8.98 40.80
N ASP A 394 11.63 -10.07 41.51
CA ASP A 394 11.18 -11.43 41.18
C ASP A 394 11.47 -11.87 39.73
N GLU A 395 12.39 -11.24 39.02
CA GLU A 395 12.72 -11.43 37.59
C GLU A 395 11.64 -11.01 36.57
N TYR A 396 10.45 -10.61 37.02
CA TYR A 396 9.33 -10.24 36.12
C TYR A 396 8.51 -9.04 36.56
N LEU A 397 8.59 -8.60 37.82
CA LEU A 397 7.85 -7.41 38.27
C LEU A 397 8.52 -6.16 37.68
N PRO A 398 7.74 -5.16 37.21
CA PRO A 398 8.27 -3.94 36.62
C PRO A 398 8.79 -2.96 37.69
N ILE A 399 9.66 -3.47 38.57
CA ILE A 399 10.42 -2.75 39.58
C ILE A 399 11.88 -2.97 39.20
N VAL A 400 12.54 -1.91 38.78
CA VAL A 400 13.90 -1.96 38.25
C VAL A 400 14.86 -1.71 39.39
N HIS A 401 15.79 -2.64 39.59
CA HIS A 401 16.88 -2.50 40.51
C HIS A 401 18.19 -2.31 39.75
N ALA A 402 19.04 -1.42 40.23
CA ALA A 402 20.37 -1.20 39.68
C ALA A 402 21.37 -0.87 40.78
N LYS A 403 22.60 -1.36 40.64
CA LYS A 403 23.66 -1.19 41.62
C LYS A 403 24.96 -0.78 40.97
N TRP A 404 25.63 0.21 41.57
CA TRP A 404 26.95 0.66 41.17
C TRP A 404 27.88 0.67 42.37
N ILE A 405 29.15 0.36 42.13
CA ILE A 405 30.23 0.49 43.10
C ILE A 405 31.26 1.45 42.53
N GLU A 406 31.52 2.54 43.23
CA GLU A 406 32.54 3.52 42.87
C GLU A 406 33.25 4.02 44.13
N ASP A 407 34.59 3.94 44.15
CA ASP A 407 35.45 4.43 45.23
C ASP A 407 35.08 4.00 46.66
N GLY A 408 34.51 2.80 46.80
CA GLY A 408 34.08 2.24 48.09
C GLY A 408 32.72 2.74 48.57
N VAL A 409 31.94 3.39 47.70
CA VAL A 409 30.52 3.70 47.91
C VAL A 409 29.69 2.80 47.01
N VAL A 410 28.65 2.20 47.58
CA VAL A 410 27.65 1.45 46.83
C VAL A 410 26.41 2.32 46.67
N PHE A 411 25.96 2.43 45.44
CA PHE A 411 24.72 3.12 45.05
C PHE A 411 23.73 2.06 44.63
N GLU A 412 22.56 2.06 45.26
CA GLU A 412 21.44 1.19 44.86
C GLU A 412 20.26 2.06 44.46
N GLN A 413 19.68 1.75 43.30
CA GLN A 413 18.45 2.32 42.79
C GLN A 413 17.37 1.25 42.76
N GLU A 414 16.18 1.61 43.23
CA GLU A 414 14.93 0.87 43.02
C GLU A 414 13.93 1.85 42.40
N ALA A 415 13.34 1.49 41.26
CA ALA A 415 12.41 2.36 40.55
C ALA A 415 11.20 1.59 40.00
N PHE A 416 9.99 2.08 40.27
CA PHE A 416 8.74 1.56 39.70
C PHE A 416 7.76 2.69 39.38
N ALA A 417 6.67 2.38 38.68
CA ALA A 417 5.61 3.32 38.38
C ALA A 417 4.29 2.91 39.03
N THR A 418 3.55 3.89 39.53
CA THR A 418 2.21 3.70 40.12
C THR A 418 1.30 4.89 39.80
N LEU A 419 0.01 4.76 40.10
CA LEU A 419 -0.96 5.84 39.94
C LEU A 419 -0.79 6.87 41.06
N LEU A 420 -0.85 8.15 40.71
CA LEU A 420 -0.69 9.24 41.69
C LEU A 420 -1.87 9.34 42.66
N LEU A 421 -3.09 9.15 42.15
CA LEU A 421 -4.33 9.48 42.86
C LEU A 421 -5.18 8.25 43.21
N LYS A 422 -4.75 7.06 42.77
CA LYS A 422 -5.55 5.83 42.85
C LYS A 422 -4.67 4.67 43.28
N ASN A 423 -5.29 3.65 43.85
CA ASN A 423 -4.60 2.42 44.18
C ASN A 423 -4.54 1.52 42.93
N LEU A 424 -3.32 1.13 42.56
CA LEU A 424 -3.08 0.25 41.40
C LEU A 424 -3.76 -1.13 41.57
N LEU A 425 -3.89 -1.63 42.80
CA LEU A 425 -4.51 -2.94 43.06
C LEU A 425 -6.03 -2.94 42.87
N ASP A 426 -6.64 -1.76 42.84
CA ASP A 426 -8.07 -1.58 42.62
C ASP A 426 -8.40 -1.37 41.13
N ASP A 427 -7.39 -1.23 40.25
CA ASP A 427 -7.50 -1.02 38.79
C ASP A 427 -8.21 -2.17 38.04
N LEU A 428 -8.43 -3.31 38.69
CA LEU A 428 -9.13 -4.48 38.13
C LEU A 428 -10.46 -4.80 38.85
N LYS A 429 -10.91 -3.97 39.79
CA LYS A 429 -12.13 -4.22 40.58
C LYS A 429 -13.20 -3.17 40.26
N GLY A 430 -14.26 -3.60 39.57
CA GLY A 430 -15.47 -2.81 39.32
C GLY A 430 -15.62 -2.27 37.89
N GLU A 431 -16.76 -1.62 37.62
CA GLU A 431 -17.13 -1.07 36.30
C GLU A 431 -16.60 0.36 36.07
N GLU A 432 -16.03 1.03 37.07
CA GLU A 432 -15.33 2.30 36.89
C GLU A 432 -13.94 2.04 36.29
N MET A 433 -13.90 1.78 34.97
CA MET A 433 -12.64 1.73 34.25
C MET A 433 -11.84 3.01 34.52
N ILE A 434 -10.66 2.84 35.11
CA ILE A 434 -9.74 3.94 35.38
C ILE A 434 -9.33 4.59 34.05
N ASP A 435 -9.40 5.93 33.99
CA ASP A 435 -9.15 6.73 32.78
C ASP A 435 -7.73 6.50 32.22
N GLY A 436 -7.59 6.38 30.91
CA GLY A 436 -6.29 6.21 30.24
C GLY A 436 -5.36 7.41 30.43
N ASP A 437 -5.93 8.58 30.75
CA ASP A 437 -5.19 9.80 31.05
C ASP A 437 -4.82 9.94 32.54
N ASP A 438 -5.20 9.01 33.44
CA ASP A 438 -4.86 9.18 34.85
C ASP A 438 -3.34 9.27 35.10
N PRO A 439 -2.88 10.23 35.94
CA PRO A 439 -1.47 10.54 36.09
C PRO A 439 -0.70 9.39 36.75
N ILE A 440 0.43 9.04 36.14
CA ILE A 440 1.40 8.08 36.65
C ILE A 440 2.56 8.84 37.28
N VAL A 441 3.06 8.31 38.40
CA VAL A 441 4.31 8.75 39.02
C VAL A 441 5.33 7.63 39.02
N CYS A 442 6.60 8.02 38.93
CA CYS A 442 7.72 7.14 39.24
C CYS A 442 8.05 7.28 40.71
N MET A 443 8.03 6.17 41.42
CA MET A 443 8.58 6.06 42.75
C MET A 443 10.00 5.53 42.61
N MET A 444 10.96 6.26 43.16
CA MET A 444 12.36 5.87 43.14
C MET A 444 12.95 6.00 44.54
N LYS A 445 13.64 4.95 44.96
CA LYS A 445 14.43 4.92 46.18
C LYS A 445 15.90 4.81 45.80
N ILE A 446 16.71 5.66 46.42
CA ILE A 446 18.16 5.62 46.29
C ILE A 446 18.74 5.30 47.66
N THR A 447 19.55 4.25 47.75
CA THR A 447 20.30 3.89 48.96
C THR A 447 21.77 4.07 48.67
N LEU A 448 22.47 4.83 49.52
CA LEU A 448 23.93 4.93 49.48
C LEU A 448 24.50 4.36 50.77
N PHE A 449 25.49 3.50 50.65
CA PHE A 449 26.26 3.04 51.80
C PHE A 449 27.75 3.00 51.48
N SER A 450 28.56 3.45 52.44
CA SER A 450 30.01 3.34 52.33
C SER A 450 30.46 1.97 52.81
N GLN A 451 31.32 1.33 52.03
CA GLN A 451 32.05 0.12 52.41
C GLN A 451 33.36 0.45 53.15
N SER A 452 33.69 1.73 53.33
CA SER A 452 34.90 2.13 54.04
C SER A 452 34.70 2.00 55.56
N LEU A 453 35.70 1.43 56.25
CA LEU A 453 35.72 1.31 57.71
C LEU A 453 35.94 2.66 58.44
N SER A 454 36.19 3.74 57.68
CA SER A 454 36.45 5.09 58.20
C SER A 454 36.25 6.12 57.08
N PRO A 455 35.65 7.30 57.35
CA PRO A 455 35.46 8.34 56.35
C PRO A 455 36.81 8.81 55.79
N LYS A 456 36.91 8.96 54.46
CA LYS A 456 38.06 9.62 53.82
C LYS A 456 38.08 11.08 54.29
N THR A 457 39.16 11.46 55.00
CA THR A 457 39.49 12.85 55.34
C THR A 457 39.82 13.67 54.12
#